data_AF-A0A1B9RZR5-F1
#
_entry.id   AF-A0A1B9RZR5-F1
#
_cell.length_a   1.000
_cell.length_b   1.000
_cell.length_c   1.000
_cell.angle_alpha   90.00
_cell.angle_beta   90.00
_cell.angle_gamma   90.00
#
_symmetry.space_group_name_H-M   'P 1'
#
loop_
_entity.id
_entity.type
_entity.pdbx_description
1 polymer ?
#
loop_
_entity_poly.entity_id
_entity_poly.type
_entity_poly.pdbx_seq_one_letter_code
_entity_poly.pdbx_strand_id
1 'polypeptide(L)' 'MQVEFKYALGDVVRTRRGDSGKIVAMSVSTGRSDPLFRSYRLELDDGSETWCPEYRIERVIGW' A
#
# COMPACT_ATOMS: atom_id res chain seq x y z
N MET A 1 -17.12 12.18 2.35
CA MET A 1 -15.77 12.38 1.78
C MET A 1 -15.46 11.18 0.91
N GLN A 2 -15.26 11.37 -0.39
CA GLN A 2 -14.86 10.30 -1.30
C GLN A 2 -13.34 10.15 -1.20
N VAL A 3 -12.85 8.94 -0.90
CA VAL A 3 -11.42 8.66 -0.81
C VAL A 3 -11.02 7.86 -2.03
N GLU A 4 -10.19 8.48 -2.87
CA GLU A 4 -9.56 7.81 -4.00
C GLU A 4 -8.24 7.19 -3.55
N PHE A 5 -8.05 5.94 -3.96
CA PHE A 5 -6.82 5.17 -3.79
C PHE A 5 -6.03 5.24 -5.08
N LYS A 6 -4.72 5.45 -4.97
CA LYS A 6 -3.82 5.51 -6.12
C LYS A 6 -3.56 4.15 -6.74
N TYR A 7 -3.61 3.09 -5.94
CA TYR A 7 -3.34 1.70 -6.36
C TYR A 7 -4.57 0.83 -6.13
N ALA A 8 -4.65 -0.28 -6.86
CA ALA A 8 -5.78 -1.20 -6.84
C ALA A 8 -5.44 -2.52 -6.14
N LEU A 9 -6.49 -3.29 -5.79
CA LEU A 9 -6.32 -4.69 -5.39
C LEU A 9 -5.74 -5.48 -6.56
N GLY A 10 -4.76 -6.33 -6.29
CA GLY A 10 -4.08 -7.13 -7.31
C GLY A 10 -2.75 -6.54 -7.76
N ASP A 11 -2.60 -5.22 -7.73
CA ASP A 11 -1.35 -4.56 -8.12
C ASP A 11 -0.16 -5.11 -7.34
N VAL A 12 0.91 -5.43 -8.04
CA VAL A 12 2.20 -5.75 -7.43
C VAL A 12 3.01 -4.48 -7.37
N VAL A 13 3.44 -4.08 -6.18
CA VAL A 13 4.13 -2.81 -5.95
C VAL A 13 5.52 -3.02 -5.35
N ARG A 14 6.43 -2.09 -5.64
CA ARG A 14 7.72 -1.97 -4.96
C ARG A 14 7.65 -0.87 -3.92
N THR A 15 8.08 -1.17 -2.70
CA THR A 15 8.18 -0.19 -1.61
C THR A 15 9.53 0.53 -1.65
N ARG A 16 9.61 1.71 -1.04
CA ARG A 16 10.87 2.46 -0.88
C ARG A 16 11.94 1.72 -0.07
N ARG A 17 11.59 0.66 0.67
CA ARG A 17 12.55 -0.20 1.38
C ARG A 17 13.19 -1.27 0.48
N GLY A 18 12.67 -1.44 -0.74
CA GLY A 18 13.13 -2.45 -1.70
C GLY A 18 12.25 -3.71 -1.72
N ASP A 19 11.36 -3.87 -0.73
CA ASP A 19 10.40 -4.97 -0.68
C ASP A 19 9.39 -4.88 -1.82
N SER A 20 8.91 -6.03 -2.30
CA SER A 20 7.85 -6.12 -3.30
C SER A 20 6.72 -6.97 -2.76
N GLY A 21 5.48 -6.63 -3.12
CA GLY A 21 4.32 -7.37 -2.66
C GLY A 21 3.03 -6.99 -3.38
N LYS A 22 2.04 -7.88 -3.29
CA LYS A 22 0.73 -7.73 -3.90
C LYS A 22 -0.23 -6.99 -2.97
N ILE A 23 -0.98 -6.03 -3.50
CA ILE A 23 -2.02 -5.33 -2.74
C ILE A 23 -3.22 -6.26 -2.58
N VAL A 24 -3.52 -6.64 -1.33
CA VAL A 24 -4.61 -7.55 -0.96
C VAL A 24 -5.69 -6.90 -0.10
N ALA A 25 -5.44 -5.71 0.45
CA ALA A 25 -6.45 -4.88 1.09
C ALA A 25 -6.08 -3.39 1.03
N MET A 26 -7.07 -2.52 1.18
CA MET A 26 -6.92 -1.07 1.15
C MET A 26 -7.67 -0.47 2.33
N SER A 27 -7.08 0.54 2.97
CA SER A 27 -7.69 1.22 4.12
C SER A 27 -7.29 2.68 4.18
N VAL A 28 -8.11 3.47 4.87
CA VAL A 28 -7.79 4.85 5.24
C VAL A 28 -7.47 4.86 6.73
N SER A 29 -6.36 5.48 7.10
CA SER A 29 -5.87 5.53 8.46
C SER A 29 -5.66 6.98 8.90
N THR A 30 -5.88 7.25 10.18
CA THR A 30 -5.64 8.58 10.77
C THR A 30 -4.18 8.72 11.21
N GLY A 31 -3.52 9.81 10.83
CA GLY A 31 -2.15 10.10 11.23
C GLY A 31 -2.07 11.19 12.30
N ARG A 32 -0.89 11.34 12.93
CA ARG A 32 -0.60 12.47 13.82
C ARG A 32 -0.40 13.79 13.06
N SER A 33 0.20 13.74 11.88
CA SER A 33 0.56 14.92 11.08
C SER A 33 -0.39 15.15 9.91
N ASP A 34 -0.91 14.08 9.32
CA ASP A 34 -1.92 14.11 8.27
C ASP A 34 -3.23 13.55 8.82
N PRO A 35 -4.36 14.25 8.72
CA PRO A 35 -5.61 13.80 9.32
C PRO A 35 -6.06 12.44 8.77
N LEU A 36 -5.79 12.15 7.49
CA LEU A 36 -6.08 10.87 6.86
C LEU A 36 -5.00 10.53 5.82
N PHE A 37 -4.48 9.30 5.86
CA PHE A 37 -3.58 8.76 4.85
C PHE A 37 -4.07 7.39 4.36
N ARG A 38 -3.77 7.05 3.10
CA ARG A 38 -4.11 5.75 2.54
C ARG A 38 -3.04 4.73 2.91
N SER A 39 -3.47 3.52 3.22
CA SER A 39 -2.60 2.38 3.51
C SER A 39 -3.08 1.15 2.74
N TYR A 40 -2.11 0.31 2.37
CA TYR A 40 -2.32 -0.89 1.58
C TYR A 40 -1.75 -2.07 2.34
N ARG A 41 -2.49 -3.17 2.42
CA ARG A 41 -1.96 -4.43 2.94
C ARG A 41 -1.27 -5.15 1.79
N LEU A 42 0.01 -5.41 1.96
CA LEU A 42 0.86 -6.11 1.00
C LEU A 42 1.05 -7.54 1.48
N GLU A 43 0.79 -8.50 0.60
CA GLU A 43 1.27 -9.88 0.71
C GLU A 43 2.64 -9.93 0.03
N LEU A 44 3.69 -10.22 0.80
CA LEU A 44 5.07 -10.27 0.31
C LEU A 44 5.42 -11.66 -0.23
N ASP A 45 6.53 -11.77 -0.95
CA ASP A 45 6.97 -13.03 -1.58
C ASP A 45 7.25 -14.16 -0.57
N ASP A 46 7.54 -13.82 0.69
CA ASP A 46 7.74 -14.78 1.79
C ASP A 46 6.42 -15.24 2.45
N GLY A 47 5.28 -14.79 1.92
CA GLY A 47 3.93 -15.07 2.44
C GLY A 47 3.56 -14.25 3.67
N SER A 48 4.42 -13.34 4.14
CA SER A 48 4.07 -12.42 5.21
C SER A 48 3.19 -11.28 4.72
N GLU A 49 2.39 -10.73 5.62
CA GLU A 49 1.54 -9.58 5.33
C GLU A 49 2.00 -8.34 6.12
N THR A 50 1.97 -7.17 5.47
CA THR A 50 2.30 -5.91 6.13
C THR A 50 1.46 -4.74 5.63
N TRP A 51 1.18 -3.78 6.51
CA TRP A 51 0.52 -2.54 6.13
C TRP A 51 1.56 -1.49 5.71
N CYS A 52 1.43 -1.01 4.48
CA CYS A 52 2.30 -0.02 3.87
C CYS A 52 1.52 1.27 3.57
N PRO A 53 1.89 2.43 4.16
CA PRO A 53 1.34 3.72 3.78
C PRO A 53 1.64 4.05 2.32
N GLU A 54 0.71 4.73 1.64
CA GLU A 54 0.83 5.08 0.21
C GLU A 54 2.14 5.79 -0.13
N TYR A 55 2.57 6.72 0.71
CA TYR A 55 3.79 7.50 0.52
C TYR A 55 5.07 6.68 0.63
N ARG A 56 5.01 5.42 1.08
CA ARG A 56 6.13 4.47 1.08
C ARG A 56 6.14 3.54 -0.13
N ILE A 57 5.11 3.57 -0.97
CA ILE A 57 5.08 2.83 -2.23
C ILE A 57 5.79 3.68 -3.28
N GLU A 58 6.77 3.09 -3.96
CA GLU A 58 7.56 3.75 -4.99
C GLU A 58 6.83 3.71 -6.34
N ARG A 59 6.46 2.51 -6.79
CA ARG A 59 5.78 2.29 -8.08
C ARG A 59 5.08 0.94 -8.14
N VAL A 60 4.15 0.81 -9.07
CA VAL A 60 3.59 -0.48 -9.53
C VAL A 60 4.63 -1.16 -10.43
N ILE A 61 4.79 -2.47 -10.26
CA ILE A 61 5.72 -3.32 -11.02
C ILE A 61 5.02 -4.53 -11.69
N GLY A 62 3.72 -4.72 -11.47
CA GLY A 62 2.90 -5.76 -12.10
C GLY A 62 1.41 -5.64 -11.73
N TRP A 63 0.56 -6.45 -12.37
CA TRP A 63 -0.89 -6.52 -12.15
C TRP A 63 -1.37 -7.97 -12.06
#